data_AF-A0A7X3MMX9-F1
#
_entry.id   AF-A0A7X3MMX9-F1
#
_cell.length_a   1.000
_cell.length_b   1.000
_cell.length_c   1.000
_cell.angle_alpha   90.00
_cell.angle_beta   90.00
_cell.angle_gamma   90.00
#
_symmetry.space_group_name_H-M   'P 1'
#
loop_
_entity.id
_entity.type
_entity.pdbx_description
1 polymer ?
#
loop_
_entity_poly.entity_id
_entity_poly.type
_entity_poly.pdbx_seq_one_letter_code
_entity_poly.pdbx_strand_id
1 'polypeptide(L)'
;MSRFLKLRTGKKLEVWPTYYAYNRTLAIALFEEGEPYGNLTCCLDDAPGRNCAYIDVNNMGVDIVDVLEKEGFGKRTGKKHQSGYVVYPEFSFKKEVLRDCTNENYEKYLTWQETLGEDEEYLTASCRICYKDFCFTVKKEEAQKYREYQDGAPYLIQNVFPNMSCEERGLFAKGQNMCGTCFKEMFSFYQGGAEED
;
A
#
# COMPACT_ATOMS: atom_id res chain seq x y z
N MET A 1 -10.42 23.65 1.47
CA MET A 1 -9.00 23.93 1.81
C MET A 1 -8.20 23.96 0.51
N SER A 2 -6.95 24.45 0.52
CA SER A 2 -6.14 24.52 -0.71
C SER A 2 -5.58 23.13 -1.04
N ARG A 3 -5.66 22.69 -2.30
CA ARG A 3 -4.99 21.48 -2.85
C ARG A 3 -3.45 21.52 -2.81
N PHE A 4 -2.91 22.43 -2.02
CA PHE A 4 -1.51 22.77 -1.98
C PHE A 4 -1.00 22.75 -0.55
N LEU A 5 0.14 22.11 -0.36
CA LEU A 5 0.93 22.15 0.85
C LEU A 5 1.95 23.30 0.75
N LYS A 6 1.99 24.17 1.75
CA LYS A 6 2.99 25.23 1.84
C LYS A 6 4.12 24.80 2.76
N LEU A 7 5.32 24.63 2.21
CA LEU A 7 6.50 24.33 2.99
C LEU A 7 7.03 25.58 3.70
N ARG A 8 7.85 25.40 4.75
CA ARG A 8 8.51 26.52 5.46
C ARG A 8 9.44 27.33 4.56
N THR A 9 9.95 26.72 3.49
CA THR A 9 10.75 27.38 2.45
C THR A 9 9.95 28.36 1.61
N GLY A 10 8.62 28.40 1.76
CA GLY A 10 7.71 29.18 0.92
C GLY A 10 7.26 28.44 -0.34
N LYS A 11 7.86 27.27 -0.65
CA LYS A 11 7.41 26.41 -1.76
C LYS A 11 5.97 25.98 -1.56
N LYS A 12 5.23 25.93 -2.65
CA LYS A 12 3.82 25.53 -2.69
C LYS A 12 3.69 24.32 -3.58
N LEU A 13 3.43 23.17 -2.98
CA LEU A 13 3.39 21.88 -3.66
C LEU A 13 1.95 21.42 -3.83
N GLU A 14 1.56 20.99 -5.03
CA GLU A 14 0.25 20.37 -5.24
C GLU A 14 0.24 18.97 -4.64
N VAL A 15 -0.87 18.63 -3.98
CA VAL A 15 -1.04 17.36 -3.25
C VAL A 15 -1.91 16.42 -4.06
N TRP A 16 -1.39 15.23 -4.35
CA TRP A 16 -2.06 14.21 -5.15
C TRP A 16 -2.18 12.90 -4.35
N PRO A 17 -3.32 12.66 -3.69
CA PRO A 17 -3.58 11.40 -3.02
C PRO A 17 -3.69 10.25 -4.03
N THR A 18 -3.05 9.14 -3.73
CA THR A 18 -3.00 7.91 -4.51
C THR A 18 -2.80 6.73 -3.54
N TYR A 19 -2.21 5.64 -3.99
CA TYR A 19 -1.91 4.47 -3.16
C TYR A 19 -0.58 3.84 -3.56
N TYR A 20 0.04 3.10 -2.63
CA TYR A 20 1.15 2.23 -2.98
C TYR A 20 0.65 0.91 -3.54
N ALA A 21 1.22 0.45 -4.66
CA ALA A 21 0.84 -0.83 -5.23
C ALA A 21 1.18 -2.02 -4.31
N TYR A 22 2.21 -1.88 -3.49
CA TYR A 22 2.72 -2.94 -2.61
C TYR A 22 1.70 -3.42 -1.56
N ASN A 23 1.09 -2.49 -0.81
CA ASN A 23 0.17 -2.80 0.30
C ASN A 23 -1.14 -2.01 0.25
N ARG A 24 -1.38 -1.26 -0.83
CA ARG A 24 -2.58 -0.43 -1.08
C ARG A 24 -2.86 0.61 0.01
N THR A 25 -1.86 0.98 0.80
CA THR A 25 -1.98 2.08 1.77
C THR A 25 -1.98 3.43 1.07
N LEU A 26 -2.42 4.46 1.78
CA LEU A 26 -2.47 5.83 1.27
C LEU A 26 -1.07 6.29 0.88
N ALA A 27 -0.93 6.71 -0.38
CA ALA A 27 0.23 7.44 -0.85
C ALA A 27 -0.16 8.89 -1.13
N ILE A 28 0.74 9.83 -0.88
CA ILE A 28 0.56 11.23 -1.28
C ILE A 28 1.77 11.65 -2.10
N ALA A 29 1.54 11.82 -3.40
CA ALA A 29 2.52 12.41 -4.30
C ALA A 29 2.45 13.94 -4.24
N LEU A 30 3.60 14.59 -4.33
CA LEU A 30 3.75 16.04 -4.34
C LEU A 30 4.29 16.49 -5.68
N PHE A 31 3.74 17.58 -6.21
CA PHE A 31 4.15 18.18 -7.48
C PHE A 31 4.50 19.65 -7.29
N GLU A 32 5.55 20.12 -7.95
CA GLU A 32 5.93 21.54 -8.04
C GLU A 32 5.74 21.97 -9.50
N GLU A 33 4.78 22.86 -9.75
CA GLU A 33 4.51 23.39 -11.10
C GLU A 33 4.25 22.32 -12.19
N GLY A 34 3.67 21.18 -11.78
CA GLY A 34 3.36 20.04 -12.66
C GLY A 34 4.46 18.98 -12.72
N GLU A 35 5.64 19.26 -12.16
CA GLU A 35 6.76 18.32 -12.11
C GLU A 35 6.76 17.51 -10.80
N PRO A 36 7.09 16.20 -10.84
CA PRO A 36 7.19 15.39 -9.62
C PRO A 36 8.22 15.95 -8.64
N TYR A 37 7.78 16.26 -7.42
CA TYR A 37 8.65 16.73 -6.34
C TYR A 37 9.11 15.58 -5.43
N GLY A 38 8.18 14.66 -5.10
CA GLY A 38 8.46 13.51 -4.25
C GLY A 38 7.19 12.95 -3.60
N ASN A 39 7.33 11.89 -2.80
CA ASN A 39 6.22 11.33 -2.03
C ASN A 39 6.28 11.83 -0.58
N LEU A 40 5.19 12.41 -0.10
CA LEU A 40 5.06 12.87 1.29
C LEU A 40 5.02 11.70 2.26
N THR A 41 4.44 10.59 1.84
CA THR A 41 4.30 9.35 2.61
C THR A 41 5.38 8.36 2.21
N CYS A 42 5.56 7.31 3.00
CA CYS A 42 6.39 6.16 2.67
C CYS A 42 5.59 4.86 2.76
N CYS A 43 5.96 3.88 1.94
CA CYS A 43 5.40 2.53 1.97
C CYS A 43 6.27 1.66 2.87
N LEU A 44 5.68 1.14 3.94
CA LEU A 44 6.34 0.24 4.90
C LEU A 44 5.54 -1.07 4.98
N ASP A 45 6.12 -2.09 5.61
CA ASP A 45 5.49 -3.41 5.73
C ASP A 45 4.25 -3.39 6.62
N ASP A 46 4.18 -2.45 7.56
CA ASP A 46 2.95 -2.17 8.29
C ASP A 46 2.00 -1.34 7.43
N ALA A 47 0.71 -1.67 7.49
CA ALA A 47 -0.33 -1.04 6.70
C ALA A 47 -1.23 -0.16 7.60
N PRO A 48 -0.98 1.16 7.66
CA PRO A 48 -1.85 2.08 8.38
C PRO A 48 -3.29 1.99 7.87
N GLY A 49 -4.24 2.18 8.79
CA GLY A 49 -5.66 2.16 8.46
C GLY A 49 -6.08 3.29 7.52
N ARG A 50 -7.37 3.33 7.18
CA ARG A 50 -7.96 4.32 6.27
C ARG A 50 -7.50 5.75 6.60
N ASN A 51 -7.05 6.45 5.56
CA ASN A 51 -6.54 7.82 5.59
C ASN A 51 -5.35 8.04 6.55
N CYS A 52 -4.71 6.97 7.01
CA CYS A 52 -3.48 7.04 7.77
C CYS A 52 -2.31 6.63 6.86
N ALA A 53 -1.15 7.22 7.09
CA ALA A 53 0.08 6.83 6.42
C ALA A 53 1.30 7.20 7.27
N TYR A 54 2.42 6.53 7.00
CA TYR A 54 3.71 6.90 7.55
C TYR A 54 4.31 8.04 6.72
N ILE A 55 4.72 9.12 7.38
CA ILE A 55 5.30 10.29 6.70
C ILE A 55 6.78 10.04 6.41
N ASP A 56 7.20 10.29 5.16
CA ASP A 56 8.59 10.13 4.71
C ASP A 56 9.48 11.27 5.22
N VAL A 57 9.71 11.27 6.53
CA VAL A 57 10.59 12.24 7.21
C VAL A 57 12.05 12.12 6.78
N ASN A 58 12.44 11.00 6.16
CA ASN A 58 13.80 10.79 5.64
C ASN A 58 14.07 11.71 4.44
N ASN A 59 13.11 11.79 3.52
CA ASN A 59 13.25 12.61 2.31
C ASN A 59 12.61 14.00 2.45
N MET A 60 11.55 14.14 3.24
CA MET A 60 10.82 15.41 3.40
C MET A 60 11.35 16.28 4.55
N GLY A 61 12.24 15.75 5.39
CA GLY A 61 12.70 16.39 6.61
C GLY A 61 11.76 16.16 7.79
N VAL A 62 12.32 16.17 9.01
CA VAL A 62 11.57 15.85 10.24
C VAL A 62 10.50 16.86 10.59
N ASP A 63 10.63 18.10 10.13
CA ASP A 63 9.71 19.20 10.42
C ASP A 63 8.46 19.21 9.54
N ILE A 64 8.43 18.40 8.47
CA ILE A 64 7.29 18.30 7.55
C ILE A 64 6.00 17.97 8.29
N VAL A 65 6.07 17.15 9.34
CA VAL A 65 4.88 16.71 10.06
C VAL A 65 4.26 17.87 10.86
N ASP A 66 5.08 18.78 11.40
CA ASP A 66 4.58 20.00 12.04
C ASP A 66 3.94 20.93 11.00
N VAL A 67 4.49 20.99 9.80
CA VAL A 67 3.91 21.76 8.69
C VAL A 67 2.53 21.21 8.31
N LEU A 68 2.38 19.88 8.22
CA LEU A 68 1.09 19.25 7.93
C LEU A 68 0.03 19.59 8.99
N GLU A 69 0.39 19.54 10.28
CA GLU A 69 -0.53 19.90 11.36
C GLU A 69 -0.91 21.39 11.32
N LYS A 70 0.08 22.28 11.10
CA LYS A 70 -0.12 23.73 11.01
C LYS A 70 -0.99 24.13 9.82
N GLU A 71 -0.78 23.51 8.66
CA GLU A 71 -1.60 23.74 7.45
C GLU A 71 -2.94 23.00 7.52
N GLY A 72 -3.19 22.23 8.59
CA GLY A 72 -4.48 21.64 8.91
C GLY A 72 -4.80 20.33 8.17
N PHE A 73 -3.79 19.65 7.61
CA PHE A 73 -3.93 18.40 6.87
C PHE A 73 -4.38 17.22 7.73
N GLY A 74 -4.10 17.25 9.04
CA GLY A 74 -4.37 16.12 9.92
C GLY A 74 -3.65 16.25 11.25
N LYS A 75 -3.38 15.11 11.88
CA LYS A 75 -2.62 15.01 13.13
C LYS A 75 -1.84 13.70 13.20
N ARG A 76 -0.73 13.69 13.93
CA ARG A 76 -0.06 12.44 14.33
C ARG A 76 -1.02 11.55 15.13
N THR A 77 -0.91 10.24 14.94
CA THR A 77 -1.71 9.26 15.72
C THR A 77 -1.02 8.86 17.02
N GLY A 78 0.29 9.09 17.12
CA GLY A 78 1.15 8.63 18.21
C GLY A 78 1.88 7.31 17.89
N LYS A 79 1.40 6.55 16.89
CA LYS A 79 2.12 5.37 16.39
C LYS A 79 3.33 5.77 15.56
N LYS A 80 4.32 4.89 15.55
CA LYS A 80 5.57 5.05 14.79
C LYS A 80 6.00 3.69 14.28
N HIS A 81 6.68 3.67 13.14
CA HIS A 81 7.30 2.47 12.59
C HIS A 81 8.77 2.74 12.32
N GLN A 82 9.62 1.81 12.76
CA GLN A 82 11.07 1.90 12.51
C GLN A 82 11.42 1.04 11.31
N SER A 83 12.11 1.64 10.33
CA SER A 83 12.73 0.89 9.24
C SER A 83 14.19 1.36 9.10
N GLY A 84 15.13 0.41 9.24
CA GLY A 84 16.55 0.71 9.36
C GLY A 84 16.84 1.68 10.52
N TYR A 85 17.48 2.81 10.19
CA TYR A 85 17.86 3.86 11.13
C TYR A 85 16.83 4.99 11.26
N VAL A 86 15.69 4.89 10.57
CA VAL A 86 14.68 5.96 10.53
C VAL A 86 13.41 5.52 11.25
N VAL A 87 12.81 6.44 12.00
CA VAL A 87 11.52 6.25 12.67
C VAL A 87 10.48 7.14 11.99
N TYR A 88 9.53 6.50 11.30
CA TYR A 88 8.49 7.16 10.52
C TYR A 88 7.24 7.34 11.39
N PRO A 89 6.75 8.58 11.59
CA PRO A 89 5.53 8.83 12.36
C PRO A 89 4.29 8.51 11.53
N GLU A 90 3.32 7.83 12.12
CA GLU A 90 2.01 7.65 11.52
C GLU A 90 1.20 8.94 11.66
N PHE A 91 0.56 9.34 10.57
CA PHE A 91 -0.25 10.54 10.47
C PHE A 91 -1.64 10.20 9.96
N SER A 92 -2.66 10.71 10.63
CA SER A 92 -4.06 10.59 10.21
C SER A 92 -4.46 11.86 9.47
N PHE A 93 -4.70 11.73 8.17
CA PHE A 93 -5.16 12.81 7.31
C PHE A 93 -6.65 13.04 7.49
N LYS A 94 -7.06 14.30 7.49
CA LYS A 94 -8.47 14.68 7.48
C LYS A 94 -9.09 14.26 6.16
N LYS A 95 -10.22 13.54 6.24
CA LYS A 95 -10.98 13.10 5.07
C LYS A 95 -11.35 14.26 4.16
N GLU A 96 -11.69 15.41 4.73
CA GLU A 96 -12.10 16.61 4.00
C GLU A 96 -10.96 17.15 3.15
N VAL A 97 -9.72 17.10 3.67
CA VAL A 97 -8.52 17.57 2.95
C VAL A 97 -8.20 16.66 1.78
N LEU A 98 -8.24 15.33 1.99
CA LEU A 98 -8.00 14.38 0.91
C LEU A 98 -9.09 14.46 -0.17
N ARG A 99 -10.36 14.66 0.23
CA ARG A 99 -11.47 14.85 -0.71
C ARG A 99 -11.32 16.13 -1.54
N ASP A 100 -10.82 17.21 -0.96
CA ASP A 100 -10.54 18.44 -1.71
C ASP A 100 -9.40 18.25 -2.74
N CYS A 101 -8.57 17.20 -2.55
CA CYS A 101 -7.50 16.79 -3.46
C CYS A 101 -7.87 15.53 -4.27
N THR A 102 -9.14 15.12 -4.26
CA THR A 102 -9.61 13.86 -4.87
C THR A 102 -9.22 13.76 -6.34
N ASN A 103 -8.86 12.54 -6.73
CA ASN A 103 -8.71 12.08 -8.10
C ASN A 103 -9.12 10.60 -8.18
N GLU A 104 -9.13 10.04 -9.39
CA GLU A 104 -9.52 8.64 -9.65
C GLU A 104 -8.74 7.61 -8.82
N ASN A 105 -7.46 7.86 -8.52
CA ASN A 105 -6.64 6.94 -7.72
C ASN A 105 -7.06 6.96 -6.25
N TYR A 106 -7.44 8.12 -5.73
CA TYR A 106 -7.95 8.20 -4.36
C TYR A 106 -9.32 7.54 -4.21
N GLU A 107 -10.20 7.66 -5.21
CA GLU A 107 -11.49 6.94 -5.20
C GLU A 107 -11.29 5.42 -5.21
N LYS A 108 -10.34 4.94 -6.02
CA LYS A 108 -9.94 3.53 -6.06
C LYS A 108 -9.37 3.07 -4.72
N TYR A 109 -8.50 3.87 -4.11
CA TYR A 109 -7.99 3.64 -2.76
C TYR A 109 -9.14 3.51 -1.75
N LEU A 110 -10.10 4.45 -1.75
CA LEU A 110 -11.24 4.42 -0.84
C LEU A 110 -12.07 3.15 -1.00
N THR A 111 -12.31 2.73 -2.24
CA THR A 111 -13.05 1.48 -2.53
C THR A 111 -12.36 0.29 -1.91
N TRP A 112 -11.05 0.15 -2.09
CA TRP A 112 -10.28 -0.92 -1.45
C TRP A 112 -10.39 -0.86 0.08
N GLN A 113 -10.12 0.30 0.67
CA GLN A 113 -10.19 0.46 2.13
C GLN A 113 -11.58 0.19 2.72
N GLU A 114 -12.66 0.40 1.98
CA GLU A 114 -14.03 0.11 2.41
C GLU A 114 -14.36 -1.39 2.34
N THR A 115 -13.69 -2.13 1.46
CA THR A 115 -13.87 -3.58 1.32
C THR A 115 -12.97 -4.43 2.22
N LEU A 116 -11.99 -3.83 2.89
CA LEU A 116 -11.01 -4.53 3.71
C LEU A 116 -11.54 -4.80 5.14
N GLY A 117 -11.51 -6.05 5.60
CA GLY A 117 -11.85 -6.41 6.98
C GLY A 117 -10.90 -5.84 8.03
N GLU A 118 -11.36 -5.73 9.27
CA GLU A 118 -10.55 -5.18 10.39
C GLU A 118 -9.30 -6.02 10.69
N ASP A 119 -9.37 -7.33 10.48
CA ASP A 119 -8.30 -8.31 10.69
C ASP A 119 -7.56 -8.68 9.40
N GLU A 120 -7.78 -7.93 8.33
CA GLU A 120 -7.22 -8.20 7.00
C GLU A 120 -6.22 -7.13 6.56
N GLU A 121 -5.31 -7.53 5.67
CA GLU A 121 -4.41 -6.63 4.95
C GLU A 121 -4.21 -7.08 3.50
N TYR A 122 -3.68 -6.18 2.68
CA TYR A 122 -3.34 -6.47 1.29
C TYR A 122 -1.91 -6.97 1.18
N LEU A 123 -1.74 -8.10 0.50
CA LEU A 123 -0.44 -8.53 0.00
C LEU A 123 -0.41 -8.43 -1.52
N THR A 124 0.71 -7.94 -2.04
CA THR A 124 0.98 -7.92 -3.48
C THR A 124 2.04 -8.94 -3.85
N ALA A 125 1.72 -9.79 -4.81
CA ALA A 125 2.68 -10.61 -5.52
C ALA A 125 2.95 -9.98 -6.90
N SER A 126 4.20 -9.60 -7.14
CA SER A 126 4.61 -8.98 -8.41
C SER A 126 5.28 -9.99 -9.33
N CYS A 127 4.88 -9.94 -10.60
CA CYS A 127 5.46 -10.72 -11.66
C CYS A 127 6.88 -10.24 -11.98
N ARG A 128 7.90 -11.08 -11.79
CA ARG A 128 9.31 -10.66 -11.98
C ARG A 128 9.72 -10.51 -13.44
N ILE A 129 8.92 -11.00 -14.39
CA ILE A 129 9.23 -10.88 -15.83
C ILE A 129 8.52 -9.67 -16.45
N CYS A 130 7.21 -9.51 -16.23
CA CYS A 130 6.42 -8.45 -16.85
C CYS A 130 5.92 -7.38 -15.86
N TYR A 131 6.30 -7.46 -14.58
CA TYR A 131 5.99 -6.48 -13.53
C TYR A 131 4.50 -6.22 -13.28
N LYS A 132 3.64 -7.15 -13.69
CA LYS A 132 2.22 -7.12 -13.33
C LYS A 132 2.05 -7.49 -11.86
N ASP A 133 1.24 -6.72 -11.15
CA ASP A 133 0.91 -6.95 -9.74
C ASP A 133 -0.40 -7.74 -9.58
N PHE A 134 -0.40 -8.66 -8.62
CA PHE A 134 -1.56 -9.42 -8.15
C PHE A 134 -1.79 -9.11 -6.69
N CYS A 135 -3.01 -8.73 -6.33
CA CYS A 135 -3.34 -8.33 -4.95
C CYS A 135 -4.29 -9.32 -4.32
N PHE A 136 -4.01 -9.63 -3.06
CA PHE A 136 -4.76 -10.57 -2.26
C PHE A 136 -5.12 -9.92 -0.93
N THR A 137 -6.36 -10.10 -0.52
CA THR A 137 -6.79 -9.83 0.85
C THR A 137 -6.51 -11.08 1.68
N VAL A 138 -5.71 -10.95 2.73
CA VAL A 138 -5.34 -12.05 3.63
C VAL A 138 -5.50 -11.61 5.08
N LYS A 139 -5.51 -12.56 6.03
CA LYS A 139 -5.49 -12.19 7.44
C LYS A 139 -4.12 -11.60 7.82
N LYS A 140 -4.12 -10.62 8.73
CA LYS A 140 -2.89 -9.99 9.23
C LYS A 140 -1.88 -10.99 9.81
N GLU A 141 -2.38 -12.04 10.45
CA GLU A 141 -1.58 -13.15 10.97
C GLU A 141 -0.87 -13.93 9.85
N GLU A 142 -1.58 -14.21 8.75
CA GLU A 142 -1.02 -14.90 7.57
C GLU A 142 0.04 -14.04 6.89
N ALA A 143 -0.23 -12.74 6.73
CA ALA A 143 0.73 -11.79 6.17
C ALA A 143 1.97 -11.60 7.05
N GLN A 144 1.83 -11.58 8.39
CA GLN A 144 2.98 -11.59 9.29
C GLN A 144 3.82 -12.85 9.09
N LYS A 145 3.17 -14.02 9.07
CA LYS A 145 3.85 -15.30 8.85
C LYS A 145 4.48 -15.39 7.46
N TYR A 146 3.91 -14.72 6.47
CA TYR A 146 4.48 -14.60 5.15
C TYR A 146 5.76 -13.76 5.13
N ARG A 147 5.79 -12.62 5.83
CA ARG A 147 7.00 -11.82 6.01
C ARG A 147 8.11 -12.65 6.68
N GLU A 148 7.81 -13.36 7.76
CA GLU A 148 8.76 -14.30 8.40
C GLU A 148 9.24 -15.40 7.44
N TYR A 149 8.33 -15.95 6.63
CA TYR A 149 8.68 -16.91 5.59
C TYR A 149 9.66 -16.30 4.60
N GLN A 150 9.42 -15.09 4.09
CA GLN A 150 10.33 -14.39 3.18
C GLN A 150 11.72 -14.20 3.79
N ASP A 151 11.79 -13.93 5.10
CA ASP A 151 13.03 -13.77 5.87
C ASP A 151 13.80 -15.07 6.16
N GLY A 152 13.28 -16.22 5.71
CA GLY A 152 13.98 -17.49 5.83
C GLY A 152 13.40 -18.46 6.85
N ALA A 153 12.29 -18.12 7.52
CA ALA A 153 11.65 -19.04 8.46
C ALA A 153 11.33 -20.39 7.79
N PRO A 154 11.45 -21.52 8.51
CA PRO A 154 11.35 -22.88 7.95
C PRO A 154 9.90 -23.32 7.71
N TYR A 155 9.00 -22.38 7.37
CA TYR A 155 7.64 -22.68 7.01
C TYR A 155 7.57 -23.15 5.56
N LEU A 156 6.64 -24.05 5.27
CA LEU A 156 6.18 -24.28 3.92
C LEU A 156 5.09 -23.26 3.60
N ILE A 157 4.94 -22.85 2.34
CA ILE A 157 3.96 -21.82 1.97
C ILE A 157 2.51 -22.25 2.30
N GLN A 158 2.22 -23.55 2.31
CA GLN A 158 0.94 -24.11 2.77
C GLN A 158 0.66 -23.93 4.26
N ASN A 159 1.71 -23.77 5.07
CA ASN A 159 1.58 -23.48 6.48
C ASN A 159 1.32 -21.98 6.71
N VAL A 160 1.68 -21.14 5.74
CA VAL A 160 1.45 -19.69 5.78
C VAL A 160 0.02 -19.35 5.39
N PHE A 161 -0.46 -19.90 4.26
CA PHE A 161 -1.78 -19.62 3.72
C PHE A 161 -2.63 -20.90 3.57
N PRO A 162 -3.06 -21.55 4.66
CA PRO A 162 -3.67 -22.88 4.61
C PRO A 162 -4.99 -22.93 3.83
N ASN A 163 -5.74 -21.82 3.81
CA ASN A 163 -7.05 -21.72 3.17
C ASN A 163 -7.00 -21.12 1.75
N MET A 164 -5.86 -20.57 1.35
CA MET A 164 -5.64 -20.06 -0.01
C MET A 164 -5.51 -21.22 -0.98
N SER A 165 -6.02 -21.08 -2.20
CA SER A 165 -5.86 -22.11 -3.24
C SER A 165 -4.38 -22.40 -3.52
N CYS A 166 -4.08 -23.58 -4.07
CA CYS A 166 -2.69 -23.94 -4.40
C CYS A 166 -2.08 -22.97 -5.42
N GLU A 167 -2.90 -22.48 -6.34
CA GLU A 167 -2.57 -21.57 -7.42
C GLU A 167 -2.17 -20.19 -6.90
N GLU A 168 -3.02 -19.57 -6.06
CA GLU A 168 -2.75 -18.26 -5.46
C GLU A 168 -1.56 -18.32 -4.50
N ARG A 169 -1.49 -19.39 -3.69
CA ARG A 169 -0.40 -19.63 -2.75
C ARG A 169 0.94 -19.78 -3.47
N GLY A 170 0.94 -20.33 -4.68
CA GLY A 170 2.12 -20.48 -5.53
C GLY A 170 2.80 -19.15 -5.86
N LEU A 171 2.07 -18.03 -5.89
CA LEU A 171 2.63 -16.69 -6.16
C LEU A 171 3.52 -16.18 -5.02
N PHE A 172 3.25 -16.64 -3.81
CA PHE A 172 3.98 -16.27 -2.61
C PHE A 172 5.12 -17.26 -2.30
N ALA A 173 5.25 -18.37 -3.05
CA ALA A 173 6.32 -19.33 -2.83
C ALA A 173 7.70 -18.76 -3.19
N LYS A 174 8.72 -19.11 -2.39
CA LYS A 174 10.13 -18.78 -2.67
C LYS A 174 10.55 -19.33 -4.02
N GLY A 175 11.24 -18.50 -4.79
CA GLY A 175 11.78 -18.87 -6.10
C GLY A 175 10.80 -18.72 -7.26
N GLN A 176 9.55 -18.31 -7.02
CA GLN A 176 8.57 -18.08 -8.09
C GLN A 176 8.95 -16.82 -8.91
N ASN A 177 9.20 -17.01 -10.21
CA ASN A 177 9.65 -15.95 -11.13
C ASN A 177 8.64 -15.78 -12.28
N MET A 178 7.47 -15.19 -11.96
CA MET A 178 6.31 -15.23 -12.85
C MET A 178 6.57 -14.56 -14.20
N CYS A 179 6.32 -15.30 -15.29
CA CYS A 179 5.18 -15.24 -16.19
C CYS A 179 5.23 -16.50 -17.10
N GLY A 180 4.10 -17.12 -17.43
CA GLY A 180 3.87 -17.78 -18.74
C GLY A 180 2.69 -17.10 -19.46
N THR A 181 2.66 -15.76 -19.46
CA THR A 181 1.48 -14.86 -19.44
C THR A 181 0.88 -14.75 -18.02
N CYS A 182 1.68 -14.25 -17.07
CA CYS A 182 1.47 -14.36 -15.60
C CYS A 182 0.96 -15.73 -15.12
N PHE A 183 1.47 -16.70 -15.88
CA PHE A 183 1.26 -18.13 -15.85
C PHE A 183 -0.06 -18.62 -16.51
N LYS A 184 -0.45 -17.93 -17.59
CA LYS A 184 -1.70 -17.99 -18.38
C LYS A 184 -2.92 -17.54 -17.60
N GLU A 185 -2.76 -16.32 -17.07
CA GLU A 185 -3.61 -15.59 -16.13
C GLU A 185 -3.70 -16.27 -14.75
N MET A 186 -3.64 -17.59 -14.87
CA MET A 186 -3.33 -18.76 -14.08
C MET A 186 -4.42 -19.20 -13.13
N PHE A 187 -5.39 -19.94 -13.63
CA PHE A 187 -5.57 -20.44 -15.01
C PHE A 187 -7.05 -20.24 -15.37
N SER A 188 -7.36 -19.99 -16.63
CA SER A 188 -8.73 -19.87 -17.18
C SER A 188 -9.63 -21.14 -17.06
N PHE A 189 -9.35 -22.08 -16.14
CA PHE A 189 -9.74 -23.50 -16.16
C PHE A 189 -10.46 -23.97 -14.87
N TYR A 190 -11.75 -23.67 -14.75
CA TYR A 190 -12.75 -24.73 -14.50
C TYR A 190 -13.69 -24.64 -15.70
N GLN A 191 -13.26 -25.14 -16.87
CA GLN A 191 -14.04 -25.03 -18.11
C GLN A 191 -15.40 -25.72 -17.94
N GLY A 192 -16.51 -25.06 -18.30
CA GLY A 192 -17.72 -25.72 -18.80
C GLY A 192 -18.30 -26.89 -17.98
N GLY A 193 -18.45 -26.74 -16.66
CA GLY A 193 -19.08 -27.76 -15.81
C GLY A 193 -20.61 -27.67 -15.77
N ALA A 194 -21.27 -27.80 -16.92
CA ALA A 194 -22.62 -28.35 -17.08
C ALA A 194 -22.91 -28.53 -18.58
N GLU A 195 -22.27 -29.51 -19.21
CA GLU A 195 -23.03 -30.32 -20.17
C GLU A 195 -24.05 -31.08 -19.30
N GLU A 196 -25.29 -30.60 -19.30
CA GLU A 196 -26.43 -31.43 -18.90
C GLU A 196 -26.76 -32.34 -20.10
N ASP A 197 -26.76 -33.64 -19.82
CA ASP A 197 -27.19 -34.73 -20.71
C ASP A 197 -28.58 -34.50 -21.34
#